data_AF-A0A9W5Z0S0-F1
#
_entry.id   AF-A0A9W5Z0S0-F1
#
_cell.length_a   1.000
_cell.length_b   1.000
_cell.length_c   1.000
_cell.angle_alpha   90.00
_cell.angle_beta   90.00
_cell.angle_gamma   90.00
#
_symmetry.space_group_name_H-M   'P 1'
#
loop_
_entity.id
_entity.type
_entity.pdbx_description
1 polymer ?
#
loop_
_entity_poly.entity_id
_entity_poly.type
_entity_poly.pdbx_seq_one_letter_code
_entity_poly.pdbx_strand_id
1 'polypeptide(L)'
;MPPFPILFYDPKDWTANHLQSLRLERHFNASLDEVIGAEYIPKDGDEGSIPTRSFTVYFQRRSQMVEFESLAAEFAEPTEGELKNLCRTACVRYRRNMFLPVFQRLCQMLNSDVFFDASRQALLAFVDITLRHVHLEKPLQTSCIQSISFKVAGVRGELQCQGVLSESSMPQSPLGFFSVAKDGDYNFKGQVAQLLLQKAVAYQLKQSRRAYVIFMDGTNLQITMADPDREYLDALFHGNRPDSVLHLYHSEFFNLCNRRRRKEALRVILGLIRRLDADGLTRVLP
;
A
#
# COMPACT_ATOMS: atom_id res chain seq x y z
N MET A 1 8.44 17.10 -32.63
CA MET A 1 9.07 16.24 -31.60
C MET A 1 8.08 15.14 -31.27
N PRO A 2 8.49 13.86 -31.22
CA PRO A 2 7.62 12.84 -30.64
C PRO A 2 7.28 13.28 -29.20
N PRO A 3 6.03 13.12 -28.74
CA PRO A 3 5.65 13.51 -27.40
C PRO A 3 6.55 12.77 -26.41
N PHE A 4 7.17 13.52 -25.50
CA PHE A 4 7.91 12.91 -24.39
C PHE A 4 6.97 11.95 -23.67
N PRO A 5 7.40 10.75 -23.25
CA PRO A 5 6.52 9.85 -22.53
C PRO A 5 5.94 10.53 -21.29
N ILE A 6 4.61 10.47 -21.15
CA ILE A 6 3.84 11.07 -20.04
C ILE A 6 4.42 10.75 -18.65
N LEU A 7 5.04 9.57 -18.53
CA LEU A 7 5.71 9.07 -17.32
C LEU A 7 6.82 10.00 -16.81
N PHE A 8 7.39 10.86 -17.67
CA PHE A 8 8.50 11.74 -17.33
C PHE A 8 8.10 13.18 -17.03
N TYR A 9 6.81 13.53 -17.15
CA TYR A 9 6.29 14.82 -16.71
C TYR A 9 5.99 14.78 -15.21
N ASP A 10 6.21 15.91 -14.51
CA ASP A 10 5.74 16.06 -13.13
C ASP A 10 4.22 15.84 -13.11
N PRO A 11 3.69 14.96 -12.24
CA PRO A 11 2.26 14.70 -12.12
C PRO A 11 1.43 15.97 -11.87
N LYS A 12 2.01 17.02 -11.29
CA LYS A 12 1.34 18.32 -11.10
C LYS A 12 1.00 19.00 -12.43
N ASP A 13 1.84 18.79 -13.44
CA ASP A 13 1.70 19.37 -14.78
C ASP A 13 0.82 18.51 -15.71
N TRP A 14 0.30 17.38 -15.22
CA TRP A 14 -0.57 16.53 -16.05
C TRP A 14 -1.91 17.23 -16.31
N THR A 15 -2.26 17.37 -17.58
CA THR A 15 -3.54 17.93 -18.01
C THR A 15 -4.63 16.86 -18.05
N ALA A 16 -5.89 17.25 -18.27
CA ALA A 16 -6.98 16.30 -18.52
C ALA A 16 -6.70 15.42 -19.75
N ASN A 17 -6.09 15.98 -20.79
CA ASN A 17 -5.71 15.24 -22.00
C ASN A 17 -4.64 14.18 -21.71
N HIS A 18 -3.68 14.50 -20.82
CA HIS A 18 -2.69 13.53 -20.36
C HIS A 18 -3.36 12.33 -19.65
N LEU A 19 -4.29 12.59 -18.73
CA LEU A 19 -5.06 11.53 -18.07
C LEU A 19 -5.95 10.73 -19.04
N GLN A 20 -6.59 11.39 -20.02
CA GLN A 20 -7.39 10.71 -21.04
C GLN A 20 -6.53 9.80 -21.94
N SER A 21 -5.28 10.20 -22.18
CA SER A 21 -4.32 9.42 -22.99
C SER A 21 -3.88 8.14 -22.28
N LEU A 22 -3.91 8.12 -20.94
CA LEU A 22 -3.65 6.94 -20.12
C LEU A 22 -4.82 5.94 -20.08
N ARG A 23 -5.99 6.29 -20.64
CA ARG A 23 -7.18 5.41 -20.70
C ARG A 23 -7.47 4.75 -19.34
N LEU A 24 -7.61 5.58 -18.32
CA LEU A 24 -7.84 5.14 -16.95
C LEU A 24 -9.27 4.66 -16.75
N GLU A 25 -9.45 3.51 -16.10
CA GLU A 25 -10.73 3.05 -15.56
C GLU A 25 -10.59 2.82 -14.05
N ARG A 26 -11.51 3.39 -13.28
CA ARG A 26 -11.44 3.38 -11.81
C ARG A 26 -12.52 2.46 -11.26
N HIS A 27 -12.09 1.43 -10.56
CA HIS A 27 -12.94 0.50 -9.83
C HIS A 27 -12.92 0.88 -8.36
N PHE A 28 -14.00 1.48 -7.87
CA PHE A 28 -14.13 1.86 -6.46
C PHE A 28 -14.77 0.74 -5.64
N ASN A 29 -14.30 0.58 -4.40
CA ASN A 29 -14.73 -0.50 -3.52
C ASN A 29 -14.50 -1.88 -4.14
N ALA A 30 -13.41 -2.03 -4.89
CA ALA A 30 -12.97 -3.32 -5.39
C ALA A 30 -12.75 -4.28 -4.22
N SER A 31 -13.06 -5.56 -4.45
CA SER A 31 -12.90 -6.58 -3.43
C SER A 31 -11.42 -6.76 -3.07
N LEU A 32 -11.14 -7.21 -1.85
CA LEU A 32 -9.76 -7.50 -1.44
C LEU A 32 -9.14 -8.65 -2.23
N ASP A 33 -9.96 -9.54 -2.80
CA ASP A 33 -9.51 -10.58 -3.71
C ASP A 33 -8.97 -9.98 -5.02
N GLU A 34 -9.68 -9.01 -5.61
CA GLU A 34 -9.22 -8.33 -6.81
C GLU A 34 -7.93 -7.51 -6.54
N VAL A 35 -7.89 -6.78 -5.43
CA VAL A 35 -6.76 -5.90 -5.09
C VAL A 35 -5.53 -6.72 -4.67
N ILE A 36 -5.68 -7.67 -3.75
CA ILE A 36 -4.58 -8.39 -3.09
C ILE A 36 -4.55 -9.88 -3.45
N GLY A 37 -5.69 -10.54 -3.64
CA GLY A 37 -5.79 -12.00 -3.84
C GLY A 37 -6.16 -12.72 -2.55
N ALA A 38 -7.24 -13.51 -2.60
CA ALA A 38 -7.86 -14.17 -1.45
C ALA A 38 -6.91 -15.09 -0.67
N GLU A 39 -5.89 -15.65 -1.32
CA GLU A 39 -4.89 -16.53 -0.71
C GLU A 39 -3.97 -15.81 0.29
N TYR A 40 -3.82 -14.50 0.16
CA TYR A 40 -2.96 -13.69 1.04
C TYR A 40 -3.74 -13.05 2.19
N ILE A 41 -5.07 -12.94 2.08
CA ILE A 41 -5.92 -12.31 3.09
C ILE A 41 -6.10 -13.21 4.32
N PRO A 42 -5.76 -12.74 5.54
CA PRO A 42 -6.05 -13.46 6.77
C PRO A 42 -7.55 -13.72 6.95
N LYS A 43 -7.92 -14.94 7.33
CA LYS A 43 -9.31 -15.33 7.63
C LYS A 43 -9.58 -15.28 9.12
N ASP A 44 -10.82 -14.99 9.48
CA ASP A 44 -11.29 -15.07 10.87
C ASP A 44 -11.44 -16.52 11.30
N GLY A 45 -10.85 -16.87 12.45
CA GLY A 45 -11.27 -17.99 13.30
C GLY A 45 -11.52 -19.40 12.69
N ASP A 46 -10.87 -19.82 11.60
CA ASP A 46 -11.11 -21.16 11.03
C ASP A 46 -10.36 -22.29 11.79
N GLU A 47 -10.98 -22.78 12.88
CA GLU A 47 -10.93 -24.20 13.24
C GLU A 47 -11.99 -24.95 12.43
N GLY A 48 -11.69 -25.32 11.17
CA GLY A 48 -12.71 -25.97 10.32
C GLY A 48 -12.20 -26.61 9.02
N SER A 49 -11.85 -27.91 9.09
CA SER A 49 -11.71 -28.88 7.99
C SER A 49 -10.87 -28.49 6.76
N ILE A 50 -9.56 -28.80 6.79
CA ILE A 50 -8.72 -28.87 5.60
C ILE A 50 -8.49 -30.35 5.24
N PRO A 51 -8.73 -30.78 3.98
CA PRO A 51 -8.41 -32.13 3.53
C PRO A 51 -6.90 -32.37 3.65
N THR A 52 -6.54 -33.51 4.24
CA THR A 52 -5.20 -33.97 4.56
C THR A 52 -4.31 -34.08 3.32
N ARG A 53 -3.65 -32.99 2.90
CA ARG A 53 -2.47 -33.05 2.02
C ARG A 53 -1.46 -31.99 2.43
N SER A 54 -0.45 -32.43 3.19
CA SER A 54 0.79 -31.74 3.61
C SER A 54 0.78 -31.04 4.98
N PHE A 55 1.47 -31.67 5.94
CA PHE A 55 1.71 -31.19 7.32
C PHE A 55 2.43 -29.82 7.38
N THR A 56 3.31 -29.52 6.43
CA THR A 56 4.09 -28.26 6.43
C THR A 56 3.22 -27.03 6.16
N VAL A 57 2.24 -27.15 5.27
CA VAL A 57 1.29 -26.07 4.94
C VAL A 57 0.36 -25.77 6.11
N TYR A 58 0.04 -26.79 6.92
CA TYR A 58 -0.80 -26.68 8.10
C TYR A 58 -0.15 -25.81 9.20
N PHE A 59 1.11 -26.08 9.54
CA PHE A 59 1.82 -25.31 10.57
C PHE A 59 1.99 -23.84 10.18
N GLN A 60 2.34 -23.57 8.92
CA GLN A 60 2.56 -22.21 8.44
C GLN A 60 1.26 -21.38 8.47
N ARG A 61 0.13 -21.95 8.06
CA ARG A 61 -1.18 -21.27 8.14
C ARG A 61 -1.66 -21.03 9.56
N ARG A 62 -1.43 -21.98 10.48
CA ARG A 62 -1.85 -21.83 11.88
C ARG A 62 -1.05 -20.74 12.59
N SER A 63 0.25 -20.66 12.35
CA SER A 63 1.10 -19.56 12.84
C SER A 63 0.62 -18.20 12.32
N GLN A 64 0.34 -18.12 11.01
CA GLN A 64 -0.14 -16.89 10.36
C GLN A 64 -1.50 -16.40 10.86
N MET A 65 -2.37 -17.30 11.32
CA MET A 65 -3.66 -16.96 11.91
C MET A 65 -3.51 -16.38 13.31
N VAL A 66 -2.66 -17.01 14.14
CA VAL A 66 -2.36 -16.53 15.49
C VAL A 66 -1.70 -15.15 15.45
N GLU A 67 -0.83 -14.90 14.48
CA GLU A 67 -0.24 -13.58 14.22
C GLU A 67 -1.31 -12.50 13.99
N PHE A 68 -2.26 -12.75 13.08
CA PHE A 68 -3.31 -11.78 12.75
C PHE A 68 -4.18 -11.46 13.96
N GLU A 69 -4.69 -12.47 14.68
CA GLU A 69 -5.59 -12.26 15.80
C GLU A 69 -4.92 -11.51 16.95
N SER A 70 -3.65 -11.81 17.23
CA SER A 70 -2.86 -11.10 18.24
C SER A 70 -2.70 -9.62 17.89
N LEU A 71 -2.27 -9.32 16.66
CA LEU A 71 -2.11 -7.94 16.18
C LEU A 71 -3.45 -7.21 16.11
N ALA A 72 -4.51 -7.89 15.68
CA ALA A 72 -5.85 -7.31 15.57
C ALA A 72 -6.45 -7.00 16.95
N ALA A 73 -6.17 -7.82 17.96
CA ALA A 73 -6.59 -7.57 19.33
C ALA A 73 -5.95 -6.29 19.88
N GLU A 74 -4.64 -6.12 19.71
CA GLU A 74 -3.93 -4.91 20.13
C GLU A 74 -4.34 -3.68 19.33
N PHE A 75 -4.43 -3.78 18.00
CA PHE A 75 -4.76 -2.64 17.16
C PHE A 75 -6.20 -2.16 17.36
N ALA A 76 -7.11 -3.08 17.69
CA ALA A 76 -8.50 -2.78 17.99
C ALA A 76 -8.76 -2.51 19.48
N GLU A 77 -7.74 -2.43 20.33
CA GLU A 77 -7.93 -2.27 21.77
C GLU A 77 -8.63 -0.95 22.15
N PRO A 78 -8.20 0.23 21.64
CA PRO A 78 -8.85 1.48 22.02
C PRO A 78 -10.25 1.61 21.42
N THR A 79 -11.18 2.26 22.11
CA THR A 79 -12.42 2.75 21.48
C THR A 79 -12.17 4.07 20.73
N GLU A 80 -13.11 4.48 19.89
CA GLU A 80 -13.04 5.78 19.21
C GLU A 80 -12.99 6.96 20.21
N GLY A 81 -13.80 6.88 21.28
CA GLY A 81 -13.78 7.87 22.35
C GLY A 81 -12.45 7.91 23.11
N GLU A 82 -11.81 6.75 23.32
CA GLU A 82 -10.49 6.68 23.96
C GLU A 82 -9.39 7.21 23.04
N LEU A 83 -9.46 6.97 21.73
CA LEU A 83 -8.53 7.56 20.77
C LEU A 83 -8.62 9.09 20.75
N LYS A 84 -9.83 9.66 20.78
CA LYS A 84 -10.00 11.12 20.82
C LYS A 84 -9.42 11.74 22.10
N ASN A 85 -9.45 10.99 23.20
CA ASN A 85 -8.98 11.42 24.52
C ASN A 85 -7.58 10.88 24.88
N LEU A 86 -6.83 10.35 23.90
CA LEU A 86 -5.57 9.66 24.16
C LEU A 86 -4.53 10.55 24.84
N CYS A 87 -4.46 11.84 24.47
CA CYS A 87 -3.55 12.84 25.07
C CYS A 87 -3.77 13.10 26.57
N ARG A 88 -4.82 12.54 27.17
CA ARG A 88 -5.14 12.70 28.60
C ARG A 88 -4.88 11.39 29.35
N THR A 89 -5.94 10.74 29.84
CA THR A 89 -5.86 9.60 30.75
C THR A 89 -5.60 8.28 30.04
N ALA A 90 -6.03 8.14 28.78
CA ALA A 90 -5.93 6.89 28.03
C ALA A 90 -4.50 6.53 27.61
N CYS A 91 -3.56 7.49 27.49
CA CYS A 91 -2.17 7.20 27.14
C CYS A 91 -1.49 6.20 28.10
N VAL A 92 -1.78 6.31 29.42
CA VAL A 92 -1.17 5.42 30.43
C VAL A 92 -1.64 3.97 30.24
N ARG A 93 -2.91 3.77 29.89
CA ARG A 93 -3.50 2.44 29.64
C ARG A 93 -2.82 1.73 28.48
N TYR A 94 -2.58 2.44 27.38
CA TYR A 94 -2.00 1.87 26.16
C TYR A 94 -0.48 1.98 26.07
N ARG A 95 0.21 2.32 27.17
CA ARG A 95 1.66 2.53 27.19
C ARG A 95 2.46 1.32 26.69
N ARG A 96 1.92 0.11 26.86
CA ARG A 96 2.54 -1.15 26.42
C ARG A 96 2.01 -1.66 25.07
N ASN A 97 0.98 -1.02 24.51
CA ASN A 97 0.41 -1.43 23.23
C ASN A 97 1.34 -1.00 22.10
N MET A 98 1.70 -1.95 21.21
CA MET A 98 2.67 -1.68 20.15
C MET A 98 2.20 -0.63 19.15
N PHE A 99 0.90 -0.48 18.97
CA PHE A 99 0.28 0.50 18.06
C PHE A 99 0.06 1.88 18.69
N LEU A 100 0.55 2.12 19.91
CA LEU A 100 0.48 3.44 20.55
C LEU A 100 0.99 4.58 19.65
N PRO A 101 2.10 4.44 18.89
CA PRO A 101 2.53 5.49 17.97
C PRO A 101 1.47 5.83 16.91
N VAL A 102 0.75 4.82 16.40
CA VAL A 102 -0.36 5.04 15.46
C VAL A 102 -1.50 5.77 16.15
N PHE A 103 -1.89 5.32 17.35
CA PHE A 103 -2.98 5.91 18.12
C PHE A 103 -2.73 7.38 18.47
N GLN A 104 -1.50 7.74 18.81
CA GLN A 104 -1.11 9.14 19.07
C GLN A 104 -1.33 10.02 17.84
N ARG A 105 -1.00 9.52 16.65
CA ARG A 105 -1.24 10.26 15.40
C ARG A 105 -2.72 10.34 15.05
N LEU A 106 -3.49 9.27 15.25
CA LEU A 106 -4.95 9.32 15.10
C LEU A 106 -5.58 10.35 16.05
N CYS A 107 -5.13 10.40 17.31
CA CYS A 107 -5.57 11.39 18.29
C CYS A 107 -5.24 12.82 17.83
N GLN A 108 -4.05 13.06 17.28
CA GLN A 108 -3.68 14.37 16.75
C GLN A 108 -4.63 14.80 15.62
N MET A 109 -4.93 13.91 14.68
CA MET A 109 -5.83 14.21 13.56
C MET A 109 -7.28 14.45 14.00
N LEU A 110 -7.74 13.74 15.03
CA LEU A 110 -9.09 13.96 15.60
C LEU A 110 -9.24 15.29 16.34
N ASN A 111 -8.13 15.97 16.66
CA ASN A 111 -8.10 17.20 17.44
C ASN A 111 -7.38 18.36 16.73
N SER A 112 -7.09 18.22 15.43
CA SER A 112 -6.37 19.22 14.62
C SER A 112 -6.96 19.29 13.21
N ASP A 113 -7.11 20.50 12.69
CA ASP A 113 -7.55 20.73 11.31
C ASP A 113 -6.42 20.49 10.29
N VAL A 114 -5.16 20.48 10.75
CA VAL A 114 -3.99 20.12 9.93
C VAL A 114 -3.54 18.72 10.30
N PHE A 115 -3.69 17.78 9.37
CA PHE A 115 -3.45 16.36 9.64
C PHE A 115 -2.47 15.68 8.68
N PHE A 116 -1.90 16.38 7.70
CA PHE A 116 -0.97 15.78 6.72
C PHE A 116 0.20 15.02 7.37
N ASP A 117 0.96 15.69 8.25
CA ASP A 117 2.13 15.06 8.89
C ASP A 117 1.73 13.92 9.85
N ALA A 118 0.62 14.09 10.57
CA ALA A 118 0.09 13.06 11.45
C ALA A 118 -0.38 11.83 10.66
N SER A 119 -1.04 12.02 9.51
CA SER A 119 -1.47 10.95 8.60
C SER A 119 -0.26 10.19 8.06
N ARG A 120 0.77 10.91 7.59
CA ARG A 120 2.03 10.30 7.11
C ARG A 120 2.69 9.45 8.18
N GLN A 121 2.81 9.99 9.40
CA GLN A 121 3.46 9.27 10.50
C GLN A 121 2.61 8.10 11.01
N ALA A 122 1.27 8.21 11.00
CA ALA A 122 0.37 7.11 11.31
C ALA A 122 0.53 5.96 10.33
N LEU A 123 0.53 6.26 9.02
CA LEU A 123 0.69 5.27 7.96
C LEU A 123 2.05 4.56 8.07
N LEU A 124 3.14 5.32 8.17
CA LEU A 124 4.49 4.77 8.30
C LEU A 124 4.62 3.86 9.54
N ALA A 125 4.18 4.34 10.71
CA ALA A 125 4.24 3.57 11.93
C ALA A 125 3.38 2.30 11.84
N PHE A 126 2.19 2.40 11.25
CA PHE A 126 1.29 1.26 11.11
C PHE A 126 1.91 0.14 10.28
N VAL A 127 2.48 0.46 9.12
CA VAL A 127 3.13 -0.54 8.26
C VAL A 127 4.41 -1.07 8.90
N ASP A 128 5.27 -0.20 9.46
CA ASP A 128 6.52 -0.60 10.12
C ASP A 128 6.29 -1.53 11.32
N ILE A 129 5.33 -1.20 12.20
CA ILE A 129 4.96 -2.06 13.33
C ILE A 129 4.47 -3.41 12.81
N THR A 130 3.63 -3.41 11.77
CA THR A 130 3.13 -4.67 11.19
C THR A 130 4.27 -5.53 10.66
N LEU A 131 5.21 -4.95 9.89
CA LEU A 131 6.37 -5.68 9.34
C LEU A 131 7.25 -6.31 10.42
N ARG A 132 7.44 -5.64 11.57
CA ARG A 132 8.29 -6.16 12.66
C ARG A 132 7.69 -7.35 13.41
N HIS A 133 6.39 -7.59 13.28
CA HIS A 133 5.66 -8.59 14.06
C HIS A 133 5.08 -9.71 13.20
N VAL A 134 5.51 -9.83 11.95
CA VAL A 134 5.05 -10.86 11.01
C VAL A 134 6.25 -11.61 10.46
N HIS A 135 6.08 -12.92 10.24
CA HIS A 135 7.11 -13.72 9.60
C HIS A 135 7.14 -13.46 8.09
N LEU A 136 8.30 -13.08 7.57
CA LEU A 136 8.54 -12.79 6.14
C LEU A 136 9.76 -13.56 5.66
N GLU A 137 9.71 -14.03 4.41
CA GLU A 137 10.86 -14.63 3.74
C GLU A 137 11.85 -13.56 3.25
N LYS A 138 11.33 -12.37 2.89
CA LYS A 138 12.11 -11.23 2.42
C LYS A 138 12.26 -10.15 3.50
N PRO A 139 13.41 -9.46 3.54
CA PRO A 139 13.59 -8.30 4.42
C PRO A 139 12.85 -7.10 3.82
N LEU A 140 11.53 -7.02 4.07
CA LEU A 140 10.73 -5.86 3.68
C LEU A 140 10.93 -4.73 4.70
N GLN A 141 11.06 -3.50 4.20
CA GLN A 141 11.25 -2.32 5.03
C GLN A 141 10.46 -1.13 4.51
N THR A 142 10.08 -0.25 5.44
CA THR A 142 9.55 1.07 5.10
C THR A 142 10.66 2.12 5.13
N SER A 143 10.59 3.10 4.23
CA SER A 143 11.48 4.27 4.25
C SER A 143 10.69 5.56 4.15
N CYS A 144 11.05 6.54 4.98
CA CYS A 144 10.49 7.89 4.95
C CYS A 144 11.29 8.78 3.98
N ILE A 145 11.29 8.40 2.70
CA ILE A 145 11.85 9.23 1.64
C ILE A 145 10.78 10.14 1.05
N GLN A 146 11.18 11.36 0.72
CA GLN A 146 10.32 12.35 0.08
C GLN A 146 10.28 12.17 -1.43
N SER A 147 11.20 11.37 -1.97
CA SER A 147 11.30 11.08 -3.38
C SER A 147 12.09 9.81 -3.69
N ILE A 148 11.75 9.18 -4.81
CA ILE A 148 12.53 8.08 -5.40
C ILE A 148 13.15 8.53 -6.71
N SER A 149 14.46 8.40 -6.80
CA SER A 149 15.19 8.46 -8.07
C SER A 149 14.98 7.16 -8.85
N PHE A 150 14.69 7.28 -10.13
CA PHE A 150 14.51 6.14 -11.03
C PHE A 150 15.23 6.35 -12.36
N LYS A 151 15.50 5.25 -13.05
CA LYS A 151 16.03 5.27 -14.42
C LYS A 151 15.19 4.37 -15.31
N VAL A 152 14.33 4.98 -16.12
CA VAL A 152 13.40 4.28 -17.01
C VAL A 152 13.69 4.64 -18.46
N ALA A 153 13.85 3.64 -19.33
CA ALA A 153 14.20 3.79 -20.74
C ALA A 153 15.41 4.73 -21.00
N GLY A 154 16.40 4.71 -20.10
CA GLY A 154 17.59 5.58 -20.19
C GLY A 154 17.41 6.98 -19.63
N VAL A 155 16.19 7.40 -19.34
CA VAL A 155 15.85 8.69 -18.71
C VAL A 155 15.92 8.56 -17.20
N ARG A 156 16.59 9.51 -16.55
CA ARG A 156 16.61 9.62 -15.09
C ARG A 156 15.55 10.62 -14.64
N GLY A 157 14.83 10.27 -13.59
CA GLY A 157 13.80 11.12 -12.99
C GLY A 157 13.70 10.90 -11.50
N GLU A 158 12.87 11.71 -10.87
CA GLU A 158 12.60 11.66 -9.45
C GLU A 158 11.09 11.82 -9.24
N LEU A 159 10.50 10.97 -8.40
CA LEU A 159 9.07 11.02 -8.11
C LEU A 159 8.84 11.28 -6.63
N GLN A 160 8.04 12.29 -6.32
CA GLN A 160 7.67 12.63 -4.95
C GLN A 160 6.76 11.57 -4.32
N CYS A 161 7.06 11.21 -3.08
CA CYS A 161 6.27 10.25 -2.28
C CYS A 161 6.37 10.58 -0.79
N GLN A 162 5.47 10.03 0.03
CA GLN A 162 5.48 10.25 1.49
C GLN A 162 6.16 9.12 2.28
N GLY A 163 6.69 8.17 1.53
CA GLY A 163 7.43 7.02 1.98
C GLY A 163 7.19 5.87 1.02
N VAL A 164 7.94 4.80 1.21
CA VAL A 164 7.87 3.63 0.36
C VAL A 164 8.02 2.35 1.15
N LEU A 165 7.44 1.29 0.62
CA LEU A 165 7.69 -0.08 1.01
C LEU A 165 8.62 -0.69 -0.04
N SER A 166 9.73 -1.28 0.38
CA SER A 166 10.73 -1.90 -0.50
C SER A 166 11.36 -3.11 0.14
N GLU A 167 11.98 -3.97 -0.67
CA GLU A 167 12.90 -4.97 -0.16
C GLU A 167 14.25 -4.30 0.18
N SER A 168 14.85 -4.61 1.32
CA SER A 168 16.12 -4.00 1.76
C SER A 168 17.27 -4.18 0.77
N SER A 169 17.26 -5.28 0.02
CA SER A 169 18.25 -5.58 -1.02
C SER A 169 18.07 -4.75 -2.30
N MET A 170 16.87 -4.22 -2.55
CA MET A 170 16.47 -3.57 -3.79
C MET A 170 15.73 -2.24 -3.56
N PRO A 171 16.36 -1.25 -2.88
CA PRO A 171 15.69 -0.01 -2.49
C PRO A 171 15.25 0.86 -3.68
N GLN A 172 15.84 0.67 -4.87
CA GLN A 172 15.47 1.39 -6.09
C GLN A 172 14.26 0.79 -6.81
N SER A 173 13.73 -0.33 -6.32
CA SER A 173 12.60 -1.07 -6.91
C SER A 173 11.45 -1.14 -5.89
N PRO A 174 10.67 -0.05 -5.70
CA PRO A 174 9.64 0.00 -4.67
C PRO A 174 8.56 -1.05 -4.87
N LEU A 175 8.13 -1.68 -3.77
CA LEU A 175 7.03 -2.66 -3.68
C LEU A 175 5.69 -2.00 -3.37
N GLY A 176 5.70 -0.78 -2.84
CA GLY A 176 4.54 0.09 -2.78
C GLY A 176 4.92 1.51 -2.41
N PHE A 177 4.07 2.47 -2.77
CA PHE A 177 4.23 3.87 -2.39
C PHE A 177 3.27 4.25 -1.27
N PHE A 178 3.74 5.08 -0.34
CA PHE A 178 2.88 5.76 0.62
C PHE A 178 2.51 7.13 0.08
N SER A 179 1.21 7.39 0.04
CA SER A 179 0.65 8.66 -0.40
C SER A 179 -0.31 9.19 0.66
N VAL A 180 -0.32 10.50 0.86
CA VAL A 180 -1.12 11.15 1.89
C VAL A 180 -1.80 12.37 1.29
N ALA A 181 -3.10 12.52 1.55
CA ALA A 181 -3.85 13.69 1.13
C ALA A 181 -3.32 14.94 1.84
N LYS A 182 -3.07 16.00 1.09
CA LYS A 182 -2.93 17.36 1.66
C LYS A 182 -4.32 17.97 1.74
N ASP A 183 -4.52 18.94 2.63
CA ASP A 183 -5.83 19.54 2.91
C ASP A 183 -6.59 19.90 1.61
N GLY A 184 -7.66 19.15 1.31
CA GLY A 184 -8.50 19.34 0.12
C GLY A 184 -7.93 18.83 -1.21
N ASP A 185 -6.72 18.27 -1.24
CA ASP A 185 -6.04 17.78 -2.44
C ASP A 185 -6.06 16.24 -2.50
N TYR A 186 -7.00 15.71 -3.29
CA TYR A 186 -6.93 14.31 -3.70
C TYR A 186 -5.87 14.19 -4.81
N ASN A 187 -4.64 13.85 -4.41
CA ASN A 187 -3.47 13.75 -5.29
C ASN A 187 -3.51 12.50 -6.20
N PHE A 188 -4.59 12.36 -6.96
CA PHE A 188 -4.84 11.24 -7.87
C PHE A 188 -3.74 11.10 -8.92
N LYS A 189 -3.32 12.21 -9.52
CA LYS A 189 -2.25 12.24 -10.52
C LYS A 189 -0.95 11.66 -9.96
N GLY A 190 -0.59 12.04 -8.73
CA GLY A 190 0.54 11.48 -8.02
C GLY A 190 0.43 9.98 -7.79
N GLN A 191 -0.75 9.48 -7.39
CA GLN A 191 -0.97 8.04 -7.22
C GLN A 191 -0.82 7.28 -8.53
N VAL A 192 -1.40 7.78 -9.63
CA VAL A 192 -1.28 7.16 -10.96
C VAL A 192 0.19 7.13 -11.41
N ALA A 193 0.92 8.22 -11.23
CA ALA A 193 2.34 8.28 -11.54
C ALA A 193 3.18 7.31 -10.70
N GLN A 194 2.87 7.17 -9.40
CA GLN A 194 3.52 6.21 -8.50
C GLN A 194 3.30 4.76 -8.97
N LEU A 195 2.07 4.40 -9.33
CA LEU A 195 1.74 3.07 -9.83
C LEU A 195 2.45 2.76 -11.16
N LEU A 196 2.39 3.70 -12.12
CA LEU A 196 3.03 3.53 -13.42
C LEU A 196 4.54 3.46 -13.31
N LEU A 197 5.15 4.30 -12.48
CA LEU A 197 6.60 4.27 -12.25
C LEU A 197 7.02 2.95 -11.63
N GLN A 198 6.30 2.50 -10.60
CA GLN A 198 6.58 1.23 -9.94
C GLN A 198 6.58 0.08 -10.95
N LYS A 199 5.58 0.04 -11.84
CA LYS A 199 5.50 -0.95 -12.91
C LYS A 199 6.59 -0.82 -13.95
N ALA A 200 6.92 0.41 -14.32
CA ALA A 200 7.96 0.64 -15.30
C ALA A 200 9.32 0.13 -14.81
N VAL A 201 9.68 0.42 -13.55
CA VAL A 201 10.91 -0.07 -12.93
C VAL A 201 10.89 -1.59 -12.82
N ALA A 202 9.78 -2.19 -12.36
CA ALA A 202 9.64 -3.64 -12.28
C ALA A 202 9.81 -4.31 -13.66
N TYR A 203 9.18 -3.76 -14.69
CA TYR A 203 9.27 -4.27 -16.06
C TYR A 203 10.70 -4.27 -16.61
N GLN A 204 11.46 -3.18 -16.39
CA GLN A 204 12.86 -3.13 -16.80
C GLN A 204 13.75 -4.14 -16.08
N LEU A 205 13.43 -4.44 -14.82
CA LEU A 205 14.09 -5.48 -14.04
C LEU A 205 13.56 -6.89 -14.34
N LYS A 206 12.69 -7.05 -15.35
CA LYS A 206 12.03 -8.30 -15.72
C LYS A 206 11.23 -8.94 -14.57
N GLN A 207 10.68 -8.11 -13.70
CA GLN A 207 9.85 -8.53 -12.58
C GLN A 207 8.37 -8.38 -12.94
N SER A 208 7.63 -9.48 -12.85
CA SER A 208 6.17 -9.46 -12.97
C SER A 208 5.56 -9.37 -11.57
N ARG A 209 5.21 -8.16 -11.14
CA ARG A 209 4.54 -7.91 -9.87
C ARG A 209 3.57 -6.75 -10.00
N ARG A 210 2.48 -6.75 -9.23
CA ARG A 210 1.49 -5.67 -9.17
C ARG A 210 2.09 -4.40 -8.57
N ALA A 211 1.46 -3.26 -8.87
CA ALA A 211 1.83 -1.98 -8.27
C ALA A 211 0.78 -1.55 -7.27
N TYR A 212 1.23 -0.91 -6.19
CA TYR A 212 0.42 -0.54 -5.05
C TYR A 212 0.73 0.85 -4.56
N VAL A 213 -0.33 1.58 -4.25
CA VAL A 213 -0.28 2.80 -3.44
C VAL A 213 -1.12 2.57 -2.20
N ILE A 214 -0.51 2.75 -1.04
CA ILE A 214 -1.21 2.81 0.24
C ILE A 214 -1.42 4.28 0.55
N PHE A 215 -2.68 4.68 0.46
CA PHE A 215 -3.13 6.05 0.57
C PHE A 215 -3.78 6.31 1.92
N MET A 216 -3.48 7.44 2.53
CA MET A 216 -4.13 7.90 3.76
C MET A 216 -4.69 9.31 3.60
N ASP A 217 -5.98 9.46 3.83
CA ASP A 217 -6.69 10.75 3.86
C ASP A 217 -7.27 10.99 5.25
N GLY A 218 -6.58 11.83 6.03
CA GLY A 218 -6.82 11.98 7.46
C GLY A 218 -6.68 10.62 8.14
N THR A 219 -7.78 10.12 8.70
CA THR A 219 -7.80 8.81 9.39
C THR A 219 -8.25 7.65 8.51
N ASN A 220 -8.52 7.89 7.22
CA ASN A 220 -9.02 6.89 6.29
C ASN A 220 -7.89 6.32 5.45
N LEU A 221 -7.71 5.00 5.54
CA LEU A 221 -6.74 4.25 4.74
C LEU A 221 -7.42 3.66 3.49
N GLN A 222 -6.74 3.66 2.36
CA GLN A 222 -7.16 2.97 1.14
C GLN A 222 -5.95 2.35 0.45
N ILE A 223 -6.13 1.20 -0.21
CA ILE A 223 -5.13 0.61 -1.09
C ILE A 223 -5.61 0.74 -2.53
N THR A 224 -4.72 1.23 -3.38
CA THR A 224 -4.94 1.26 -4.82
C THR A 224 -3.96 0.31 -5.49
N MET A 225 -4.46 -0.55 -6.37
CA MET A 225 -3.66 -1.49 -7.16
C MET A 225 -3.79 -1.18 -8.64
N ALA A 226 -2.69 -1.35 -9.37
CA ALA A 226 -2.68 -1.39 -10.82
C ALA A 226 -1.78 -2.53 -11.34
N ASP A 227 -2.21 -3.14 -12.44
CA ASP A 227 -1.50 -4.23 -13.12
C ASP A 227 -1.52 -4.05 -14.64
N PRO A 228 -0.97 -2.94 -15.19
CA PRO A 228 -0.84 -2.77 -16.63
C PRO A 228 -0.05 -3.94 -17.23
N ASP A 229 -0.53 -4.41 -18.38
CA ASP A 229 0.16 -5.41 -19.17
C ASP A 229 1.43 -4.85 -19.83
N ARG A 230 2.19 -5.75 -20.46
CA ARG A 230 3.43 -5.42 -21.14
C ARG A 230 3.22 -4.47 -22.32
N GLU A 231 2.17 -4.69 -23.10
CA GLU A 231 1.87 -3.90 -24.30
C GLU A 231 1.57 -2.45 -23.94
N TYR A 232 0.85 -2.24 -22.84
CA TYR A 232 0.56 -0.94 -22.25
C TYR A 232 1.86 -0.21 -21.87
N LEU A 233 2.77 -0.88 -21.15
CA LEU A 233 4.05 -0.30 -20.75
C LEU A 233 4.96 0.00 -21.95
N ASP A 234 5.03 -0.92 -22.92
CA ASP A 234 5.79 -0.73 -24.15
C ASP A 234 5.26 0.49 -24.93
N ALA A 235 3.94 0.64 -25.08
CA ALA A 235 3.35 1.82 -25.71
C ALA A 235 3.77 3.11 -24.98
N LEU A 236 3.68 3.14 -23.65
CA LEU A 236 4.09 4.30 -22.86
C LEU A 236 5.58 4.64 -23.05
N PHE A 237 6.50 3.66 -23.03
CA PHE A 237 7.93 3.94 -23.18
C PHE A 237 8.31 4.51 -24.55
N HIS A 238 7.59 4.12 -25.59
CA HIS A 238 7.81 4.63 -26.94
C HIS A 238 7.08 5.96 -27.21
N GLY A 239 6.42 6.54 -26.19
CA GLY A 239 5.63 7.78 -26.33
C GLY A 239 4.33 7.58 -27.11
N ASN A 240 3.91 6.33 -27.29
CA ASN A 240 2.66 5.99 -27.97
C ASN A 240 1.49 6.00 -26.98
N ARG A 241 0.29 6.22 -27.51
CA ARG A 241 -0.94 6.07 -26.74
C ARG A 241 -1.25 4.58 -26.56
N PRO A 242 -1.48 4.08 -25.33
CA PRO A 242 -1.87 2.69 -25.11
C PRO A 242 -3.23 2.35 -25.73
N ASP A 243 -3.34 1.13 -26.27
CA ASP A 243 -4.60 0.59 -26.79
C ASP A 243 -5.42 -0.18 -25.74
N SER A 244 -4.77 -0.63 -24.66
CA SER A 244 -5.43 -1.21 -23.50
C SER A 244 -5.79 -0.16 -22.45
N VAL A 245 -6.71 -0.53 -21.55
CA VAL A 245 -7.20 0.32 -20.46
C VAL A 245 -6.33 0.09 -19.23
N LEU A 246 -5.94 1.18 -18.54
CA LEU A 246 -5.30 1.07 -17.23
C LEU A 246 -6.37 0.98 -16.15
N HIS A 247 -6.61 -0.23 -15.65
CA HIS A 247 -7.51 -0.46 -14.53
C HIS A 247 -6.84 -0.10 -13.21
N LEU A 248 -7.50 0.76 -12.44
CA LEU A 248 -7.12 1.17 -11.09
C LEU A 248 -8.15 0.60 -10.11
N TYR A 249 -7.74 -0.36 -9.30
CA TYR A 249 -8.59 -1.00 -8.30
C TYR A 249 -8.36 -0.34 -6.95
N HIS A 250 -9.35 0.43 -6.51
CA HIS A 250 -9.36 1.08 -5.22
C HIS A 250 -10.15 0.22 -4.23
N SER A 251 -9.51 -0.18 -3.12
CA SER A 251 -10.24 -0.76 -1.99
C SER A 251 -11.26 0.23 -1.43
N GLU A 252 -12.16 -0.24 -0.58
CA GLU A 252 -12.92 0.67 0.27
C GLU A 252 -11.99 1.46 1.22
N PHE A 253 -12.52 2.53 1.81
CA PHE A 253 -11.82 3.31 2.83
C PHE A 253 -11.98 2.71 4.22
N PHE A 254 -10.87 2.46 4.91
CA PHE A 254 -10.83 1.97 6.28
C PHE A 254 -10.55 3.13 7.25
N ASN A 255 -11.60 3.61 7.92
CA ASN A 255 -11.45 4.63 8.96
C ASN A 255 -10.78 4.03 10.21
N LEU A 256 -9.53 4.40 10.45
CA LEU A 256 -8.72 3.89 11.56
C LEU A 256 -9.17 4.39 12.94
N CYS A 257 -10.13 5.31 13.04
CA CYS A 257 -10.75 5.67 14.32
C CYS A 257 -11.82 4.65 14.74
N ASN A 258 -12.44 3.97 13.77
CA ASN A 258 -13.43 2.94 14.05
C ASN A 258 -12.76 1.60 14.40
N ARG A 259 -13.17 1.02 15.52
CA ARG A 259 -12.59 -0.23 16.06
C ARG A 259 -12.66 -1.41 15.08
N ARG A 260 -13.81 -1.61 14.44
CA ARG A 260 -14.00 -2.70 13.47
C ARG A 260 -13.16 -2.45 12.22
N ARG A 261 -13.17 -1.22 11.72
CA ARG A 261 -12.42 -0.84 10.51
C ARG A 261 -10.90 -0.88 10.71
N ARG A 262 -10.39 -0.70 11.94
CA ARG A 262 -8.97 -0.96 12.25
C ARG A 262 -8.57 -2.42 12.03
N LYS A 263 -9.41 -3.37 12.48
CA LYS A 263 -9.15 -4.80 12.22
C LYS A 263 -9.11 -5.10 10.73
N GLU A 264 -10.06 -4.56 9.98
CA GLU A 264 -10.09 -4.69 8.51
C GLU A 264 -8.83 -4.06 7.87
N ALA A 265 -8.45 -2.86 8.27
CA ALA A 265 -7.23 -2.21 7.78
C ALA A 265 -5.97 -3.06 8.03
N LEU A 266 -5.85 -3.66 9.22
CA LEU A 266 -4.76 -4.57 9.54
C LEU A 266 -4.80 -5.83 8.67
N ARG A 267 -5.98 -6.43 8.48
CA ARG A 267 -6.14 -7.59 7.61
C ARG A 267 -5.66 -7.29 6.19
N VAL A 268 -6.03 -6.13 5.67
CA VAL A 268 -5.67 -5.67 4.33
C VAL A 268 -4.16 -5.41 4.23
N ILE A 269 -3.56 -4.70 5.18
CA ILE A 269 -2.11 -4.42 5.18
C ILE A 269 -1.30 -5.70 5.35
N LEU A 270 -1.72 -6.60 6.23
CA LEU A 270 -1.08 -7.89 6.41
C LEU A 270 -1.16 -8.74 5.14
N GLY A 271 -2.32 -8.76 4.48
CA GLY A 271 -2.48 -9.44 3.20
C GLY A 271 -1.61 -8.87 2.10
N LEU A 272 -1.52 -7.53 2.01
CA LEU A 272 -0.62 -6.87 1.08
C LEU A 272 0.85 -7.23 1.36
N ILE A 273 1.29 -7.18 2.62
CA ILE A 273 2.65 -7.53 3.01
C ILE A 273 2.98 -8.98 2.59
N ARG A 274 2.09 -9.93 2.89
CA ARG A 274 2.27 -11.35 2.50
C ARG A 274 2.32 -11.55 0.99
N ARG A 275 1.49 -10.80 0.25
CA ARG A 275 1.57 -10.79 -1.21
C ARG A 275 2.92 -10.28 -1.69
N LEU A 276 3.40 -9.16 -1.16
CA LEU A 276 4.67 -8.57 -1.57
C LEU A 276 5.86 -9.47 -1.19
N ASP A 277 5.74 -10.20 -0.08
CA ASP A 277 6.70 -11.23 0.32
C ASP A 277 6.74 -12.39 -0.68
N ALA A 278 5.59 -12.82 -1.20
CA ALA A 278 5.51 -13.83 -2.25
C ALA A 278 5.91 -13.31 -3.65
N ASP A 279 5.61 -12.04 -3.96
CA ASP A 279 5.87 -11.41 -5.27
C ASP A 279 7.39 -11.35 -5.54
N GLY A 280 7.88 -12.26 -6.40
CA GLY A 280 9.31 -12.45 -6.71
C GLY A 280 9.79 -13.90 -6.62
N LEU A 281 8.98 -14.81 -6.05
CA LEU A 281 9.20 -16.27 -6.19
C LEU A 281 8.68 -16.81 -7.53
N THR A 282 7.85 -16.03 -8.23
CA THR A 282 7.24 -16.43 -9.49
C THR A 282 7.99 -15.88 -10.71
N ARG A 283 8.71 -16.82 -11.34
CA ARG A 283 9.09 -16.88 -12.77
C ARG A 283 10.22 -15.95 -13.22
N VAL A 284 11.44 -16.51 -13.19
CA VAL A 284 12.30 -16.45 -14.38
C VAL A 284 11.45 -16.99 -15.53
N LEU A 285 10.94 -16.11 -16.38
CA LEU A 285 10.40 -16.54 -17.67
C LEU A 285 11.58 -17.04 -18.51
N PRO A 286 11.43 -18.18 -19.22
CA PRO A 286 12.43 -18.66 -20.16
C PRO A 286 12.75 -17.61 -21.24
#